data_AF-A0A535FZM1-F1
#
_entry.id   AF-A0A535FZM1-F1
#
_cell.length_a   1.000
_cell.length_b   1.000
_cell.length_c   1.000
_cell.angle_alpha   90.00
_cell.angle_beta   90.00
_cell.angle_gamma   90.00
#
_symmetry.space_group_name_H-M   'P 1'
#
loop_
_entity.id
_entity.type
_entity.pdbx_description
1 polymer ?
#
loop_
_entity_poly.entity_id
_entity_poly.type
_entity_poly.pdbx_seq_one_letter_code
_entity_poly.pdbx_strand_id
1 'polypeptide(L)' 'MSAPGSVKPALDVWGPPPPGFPIMRALKQALDPSGILNPGRFVGGI' A
#
# COMPACT_ATOMS: atom_id res chain seq x y z
N MET A 1 0.51 19.55 16.06
CA MET A 1 -0.42 19.69 14.92
C MET A 1 -0.77 18.30 14.42
N SER A 2 -2.05 18.04 14.14
CA SER A 2 -2.54 16.78 13.57
C SER A 2 -3.29 17.08 12.27
N ALA A 3 -3.03 16.29 11.23
CA ALA A 3 -3.74 16.43 9.95
C ALA A 3 -5.13 15.75 10.04
N PRO A 4 -6.16 16.28 9.35
CA PRO A 4 -7.48 15.64 9.27
C PRO A 4 -7.37 14.21 8.70
N GLY A 5 -8.09 13.26 9.30
CA GLY A 5 -8.04 11.85 8.89
C GLY A 5 -8.47 11.61 7.43
N SER A 6 -9.27 12.51 6.87
CA SER A 6 -9.72 12.51 5.47
C SER A 6 -8.60 12.71 4.44
N VAL A 7 -7.42 13.18 4.86
CA VAL A 7 -6.30 13.44 3.93
C VAL A 7 -5.52 12.16 3.60
N LYS A 8 -5.45 11.19 4.53
CA LYS A 8 -4.68 9.94 4.35
C LYS A 8 -5.09 9.10 3.14
N PRO A 9 -6.39 8.89 2.83
CA PRO A 9 -6.79 8.10 1.67
C PRO A 9 -6.48 8.77 0.32
N ALA A 10 -6.39 10.10 0.30
CA ALA A 10 -6.15 10.88 -0.91
C ALA A 10 -4.66 11.12 -1.20
N LEU A 11 -3.78 10.74 -0.27
CA LEU A 11 -2.35 10.97 -0.34
C LEU A 11 -1.62 9.63 -0.34
N ASP A 12 -0.80 9.39 -1.36
CA ASP A 12 0.17 8.32 -1.32
C ASP A 12 1.23 8.67 -0.27
N VAL A 13 1.13 8.03 0.90
CA VAL A 13 2.05 8.24 2.03
C VAL A 13 3.39 7.52 1.86
N TRP A 14 3.49 6.62 0.88
CA TRP A 14 4.68 5.78 0.67
C TRP A 14 5.61 6.35 -0.41
N GLY A 15 5.07 7.20 -1.29
CA GLY A 15 5.81 7.75 -2.41
C GLY A 15 5.94 6.75 -3.57
N PRO A 16 6.75 7.09 -4.60
CA PRO A 16 6.82 6.29 -5.82
C PRO A 16 7.29 4.85 -5.54
N PRO A 17 6.70 3.84 -6.21
CA PRO A 17 7.13 2.46 -6.03
C PRO A 17 8.62 2.26 -6.35
N PRO A 18 9.39 1.60 -5.48
CA PRO A 18 10.79 1.32 -5.75
C PRO A 18 10.93 0.23 -6.82
N PRO A 19 12.13 0.03 -7.41
CA PRO A 19 12.36 -1.00 -8.42
C PRO A 19 11.97 -2.43 -7.98
N GLY A 20 12.03 -2.72 -6.67
CA GLY A 20 11.62 -4.00 -6.09
C GLY A 20 10.11 -4.20 -5.93
N PHE A 21 9.27 -3.24 -6.31
CA PHE A 21 7.83 -3.31 -6.17
C PHE A 21 7.16 -4.55 -6.78
N PRO A 22 7.58 -5.04 -7.97
CA PRO A 22 7.02 -6.27 -8.53
C PRO A 22 7.17 -7.49 -7.61
N ILE A 23 8.29 -7.60 -6.88
CA ILE A 23 8.54 -8.70 -5.93
C ILE A 23 7.64 -8.55 -4.70
N MET A 24 7.52 -7.33 -4.17
CA MET A 24 6.63 -7.06 -3.03
C MET A 24 5.18 -7.39 -3.37
N ARG A 25 4.72 -7.03 -4.57
CA ARG A 25 3.38 -7.38 -5.06
C ARG A 25 3.21 -8.90 -5.19
N ALA A 26 4.18 -9.60 -5.77
CA ALA A 26 4.11 -11.05 -5.91
C ALA A 26 4.05 -11.76 -4.54
N LEU A 27 4.86 -11.31 -3.58
CA LEU A 27 4.84 -11.83 -2.21
C LEU A 27 3.49 -11.56 -1.52
N LYS A 28 2.96 -10.35 -1.66
CA LYS A 28 1.64 -9.99 -1.13
C LYS A 28 0.53 -10.87 -1.70
N GLN A 29 0.54 -11.12 -3.01
CA GLN A 29 -0.44 -11.99 -3.68
C GLN A 29 -0.32 -13.46 -3.24
N ALA A 30 0.90 -13.94 -2.99
CA ALA A 30 1.11 -15.31 -2.49
C ALA A 30 0.64 -15.48 -1.03
N LEU A 31 0.81 -14.46 -0.19
CA LEU A 31 0.47 -14.50 1.24
C LEU A 31 -0.98 -14.13 1.52
N ASP A 32 -1.57 -13.23 0.73
CA ASP A 32 -2.92 -12.71 0.91
C ASP A 32 -3.67 -12.65 -0.43
N PRO A 33 -4.02 -13.80 -1.02
CA PRO A 33 -4.71 -13.86 -2.31
C PRO A 33 -6.08 -13.18 -2.28
N SER A 34 -6.72 -13.18 -1.11
CA SER A 34 -8.03 -12.55 -0.90
C SER A 34 -7.94 -11.06 -0.58
N GLY A 35 -6.74 -10.48 -0.44
CA GLY A 35 -6.53 -9.05 -0.18
C GLY A 35 -7.11 -8.57 1.15
N ILE A 36 -7.20 -9.43 2.16
CA ILE A 36 -7.86 -9.15 3.44
C ILE A 36 -6.94 -8.33 4.36
N LEU A 37 -5.63 -8.53 4.27
CA LEU A 37 -4.67 -7.92 5.18
C LEU A 37 -4.31 -6.51 4.70
N ASN A 38 -4.78 -5.49 5.41
CA ASN A 38 -4.41 -4.08 5.18
C ASN A 38 -4.60 -3.62 3.71
N PRO A 39 -5.82 -3.72 3.15
CA PRO A 39 -6.07 -3.37 1.75
C PRO A 39 -5.70 -1.91 1.45
N GLY A 40 -4.91 -1.71 0.39
CA GLY A 40 -4.54 -0.38 -0.10
C GLY A 40 -3.61 0.41 0.83
N ARG A 41 -3.00 -0.24 1.83
CA ARG A 41 -2.14 0.42 2.83
C ARG A 41 -0.66 0.16 2.64
N PHE A 42 -0.25 -0.50 1.57
CA PHE A 42 1.15 -0.69 1.22
C PHE A 42 1.56 0.17 0.01
N VAL A 43 2.87 0.19 -0.27
CA VAL A 43 3.46 0.89 -1.42
C VAL A 43 2.66 0.59 -2.69
N GLY A 44 2.33 1.61 -3.50
CA GLY A 44 1.58 1.41 -4.74
C GLY A 44 0.18 0.82 -4.59
N GLY A 45 -0.39 0.84 -3.37
CA GLY A 45 -1.76 0.40 -3.09
C GLY A 45 -1.94 -1.12 -2.98
N ILE A 46 -0.86 -1.90 -2.78
CA ILE A 46 -0.94 -3.35 -2.54
C ILE A 46 -1.24 -3.69 -1.07
#